data_AF-A0A6N3JZY1-F1
#
_entry.id   AF-A0A6N3JZY1-F1
#
_cell.length_a   1.000
_cell.length_b   1.000
_cell.length_c   1.000
_cell.angle_alpha   90.00
_cell.angle_beta   90.00
_cell.angle_gamma   90.00
#
_symmetry.space_group_name_H-M   'P 1'
#
loop_
_entity.id
_entity.type
_entity.pdbx_description
1 polymer ?
#
loop_
_entity_poly.entity_id
_entity_poly.type
_entity_poly.pdbx_seq_one_letter_code
_entity_poly.pdbx_strand_id
1 'polypeptide(L)' 'MTTRERAYAKANNQRAAHFTELWIVGRPEDIAAMVQVASASGRLVYLSAPRLMGGDDTRQRRYLRLRTK' A
#
# COMPACT_ATOMS: atom_id res chain seq x y z
N MET A 1 24.94 -18.76 4.03
CA MET A 1 23.63 -18.39 4.59
C MET A 1 23.52 -18.99 5.99
N THR A 2 23.42 -18.17 7.02
CA THR A 2 23.37 -18.60 8.43
C THR A 2 21.94 -18.90 8.87
N THR A 3 21.76 -19.69 9.95
CA THR A 3 20.43 -20.04 10.49
C THR A 3 19.60 -18.80 10.86
N ARG A 4 20.28 -17.73 11.32
CA ARG A 4 19.67 -16.43 11.63
C ARG A 4 19.15 -15.72 10.38
N GLU A 5 19.91 -15.73 9.30
CA GLU A 5 19.50 -15.16 8.00
C GLU A 5 18.27 -15.90 7.44
N ARG A 6 18.24 -17.23 7.57
CA ARG A 6 17.12 -18.05 7.11
C ARG A 6 15.83 -17.78 7.89
N ALA A 7 15.94 -17.60 9.21
CA ALA A 7 14.80 -17.24 10.07
C ALA A 7 14.27 -15.83 9.73
N TYR A 8 15.17 -14.86 9.53
CA TYR A 8 14.80 -13.50 9.14
C TYR A 8 14.10 -13.46 7.77
N ALA A 9 14.67 -14.15 6.77
CA ALA A 9 14.08 -14.25 5.44
C ALA A 9 12.69 -14.91 5.48
N LYS A 10 12.52 -15.98 6.28
CA LYS A 10 11.22 -16.65 6.45
C LYS A 10 10.19 -15.74 7.11
N ALA A 11 10.54 -15.05 8.19
CA ALA A 11 9.63 -14.12 8.88
C ALA A 11 9.27 -12.92 7.99
N ASN A 12 10.22 -12.41 7.19
CA ASN A 12 9.97 -11.34 6.25
C ASN A 12 9.06 -11.78 5.10
N ASN A 13 9.27 -12.98 4.54
CA ASN A 13 8.40 -13.55 3.51
C ASN A 13 6.98 -13.82 4.03
N GLN A 14 6.86 -14.34 5.26
CA GLN A 14 5.56 -14.51 5.90
C GLN A 14 4.87 -13.15 6.07
N ARG A 15 5.58 -12.12 6.57
CA ARG A 15 5.04 -10.76 6.64
C ARG A 15 4.62 -10.24 5.26
N ALA A 16 5.45 -10.41 4.23
CA ALA A 16 5.15 -9.97 2.87
C ALA A 16 3.88 -10.63 2.30
N ALA A 17 3.61 -11.89 2.64
CA ALA A 17 2.39 -12.59 2.24
C ALA A 17 1.09 -12.00 2.83
N HIS A 18 1.18 -11.20 3.90
CA HIS A 18 0.04 -10.49 4.49
C HIS A 18 -0.15 -9.08 3.92
N PHE A 19 0.55 -8.72 2.84
CA PHE A 19 0.36 -7.42 2.21
C PHE A 19 -0.14 -7.55 0.78
N THR A 20 -1.17 -6.78 0.47
CA THR A 20 -1.57 -6.49 -0.91
C THR A 20 -0.97 -5.15 -1.31
N GLU A 21 -0.18 -5.15 -2.37
CA GLU A 21 0.53 -3.99 -2.87
C GLU A 21 -0.01 -3.62 -4.25
N LEU A 22 -0.38 -2.35 -4.44
CA LEU A 22 -1.02 -1.88 -5.66
C LEU A 22 -0.65 -0.43 -5.98
N TRP A 23 -0.65 -0.12 -7.27
CA TRP A 23 -0.61 1.26 -7.76
C TRP A 23 -2.03 1.72 -8.04
N ILE A 24 -2.41 2.84 -7.45
CA ILE A 24 -3.72 3.47 -7.66
C ILE A 24 -3.55 4.79 -8.40
N VAL A 25 -4.50 5.09 -9.28
CA VAL A 25 -4.65 6.39 -9.94
C VAL A 25 -6.09 6.84 -9.74
N GLY A 26 -6.27 8.07 -9.29
CA GLY A 26 -7.59 8.62 -9.02
C GLY A 26 -7.51 10.07 -8.59
N ARG A 27 -8.65 10.72 -8.44
CA ARG A 27 -8.68 12.08 -7.90
C ARG A 27 -8.33 12.04 -6.41
N PRO A 28 -7.79 13.14 -5.86
CA PRO A 28 -7.44 13.21 -4.44
C PRO A 28 -8.57 12.79 -3.50
N GLU A 29 -9.79 13.23 -3.77
CA GLU A 29 -11.00 12.93 -3.00
C GLU A 29 -11.39 11.45 -3.04
N ASP A 30 -11.32 10.82 -4.22
CA ASP A 30 -11.67 9.40 -4.39
C ASP A 30 -10.66 8.51 -3.64
N ILE A 31 -9.37 8.85 -3.72
CA ILE A 31 -8.31 8.14 -3.01
C ILE A 31 -8.46 8.31 -1.50
N ALA A 32 -8.80 9.50 -1.02
CA ALA A 32 -9.04 9.75 0.40
C ALA A 32 -10.22 8.93 0.94
N ALA A 33 -11.33 8.89 0.21
CA ALA A 33 -12.51 8.10 0.56
C ALA A 33 -12.18 6.60 0.61
N MET A 34 -11.46 6.08 -0.38
CA MET A 34 -11.03 4.67 -0.40
C MET A 34 -10.13 4.31 0.78
N VAL A 35 -9.16 5.18 1.13
CA VAL A 35 -8.27 4.98 2.29
C VAL A 35 -9.05 4.99 3.59
N GLN A 36 -10.05 5.87 3.71
CA GLN A 36 -10.93 5.92 4.88
C GLN A 36 -11.72 4.62 5.04
N VAL A 37 -12.34 4.12 3.97
CA VAL A 37 -13.08 2.85 3.97
C VAL A 37 -12.16 1.68 4.33
N ALA A 38 -10.96 1.62 3.73
CA ALA A 38 -9.99 0.56 4.04
C ALA A 38 -9.54 0.60 5.50
N SER A 39 -9.26 1.78 6.05
CA SER A 39 -8.86 1.95 7.45
C SER A 39 -10.01 1.58 8.40
N ALA A 40 -11.24 2.01 8.11
CA ALA A 40 -12.43 1.68 8.90
C ALA A 40 -12.73 0.17 8.92
N SER A 41 -12.35 -0.56 7.87
CA SER A 41 -12.44 -2.03 7.83
C SER A 41 -11.40 -2.76 8.70
N GLY A 42 -10.56 -2.01 9.43
CA GLY A 42 -9.53 -2.56 10.31
C GLY A 42 -8.29 -3.07 9.56
N ARG A 43 -8.09 -2.64 8.31
CA ARG A 43 -6.87 -2.89 7.54
C ARG A 43 -5.86 -1.79 7.83
N LEU A 44 -4.60 -2.17 7.93
CA LEU A 44 -3.52 -1.18 8.04
C LEU A 44 -3.14 -0.71 6.64
N VAL A 45 -3.19 0.61 6.42
CA VAL A 45 -3.00 1.24 5.12
C VAL A 45 -1.71 2.05 5.12
N TYR A 46 -0.80 1.74 4.19
CA TYR A 46 0.33 2.59 3.85
C TYR A 46 0.12 3.20 2.47
N LEU A 47 0.36 4.50 2.35
CA LEU A 47 0.14 5.24 1.11
C LEU A 47 1.33 6.16 0.84
N SER A 48 1.87 6.13 -0.37
CA SER A 48 2.98 7.00 -0.77
C SER A 48 2.55 8.47 -0.90
N ALA A 49 3.55 9.35 -0.99
CA ALA A 49 3.37 10.71 -1.47
C ALA A 49 2.65 10.72 -2.84
N PRO A 50 1.86 11.77 -3.14
CA PRO A 50 1.15 11.88 -4.40
C PRO A 50 2.13 12.19 -5.54
N ARG A 51 1.93 11.55 -6.70
CA ARG A 51 2.54 11.97 -7.96
C ARG A 51 1.46 12.39 -8.92
N LEU A 52 1.47 13.64 -9.38
CA LEU A 52 0.54 14.12 -10.40
C LEU A 52 0.79 13.39 -11.72
N MET A 53 -0.27 13.11 -12.47
CA MET A 53 -0.17 12.47 -13.79
C MET A 53 0.38 13.41 -14.87
N GLY A 54 0.36 14.72 -14.62
CA GLY A 54 0.88 15.76 -15.52
C GLY A 54 -0.20 16.35 -16.44
N GLY A 55 0.08 17.51 -17.02
CA GLY A 55 -0.88 18.25 -17.85
C GLY A 55 -2.11 18.70 -17.04
N ASP A 56 -3.28 18.64 -17.67
CA ASP A 56 -4.57 18.98 -17.05
C ASP A 56 -5.21 17.79 -16.29
N ASP A 57 -4.50 16.67 -16.17
CA ASP A 57 -4.99 15.51 -15.42
C ASP A 57 -4.89 15.77 -13.92
N THR A 58 -6.05 16.03 -13.30
CA THR A 58 -6.20 16.26 -11.86
C THR A 58 -6.02 14.99 -11.01
N ARG A 59 -5.84 13.83 -11.65
CA ARG A 59 -5.58 12.58 -10.96
C ARG A 59 -4.14 12.51 -10.45
N GLN A 60 -4.00 11.83 -9.33
CA GLN A 60 -2.72 11.49 -8.72
C GLN A 60 -2.51 9.98 -8.75
N ARG A 61 -1.27 9.57 -8.98
CA ARG A 61 -0.79 8.21 -8.79
C ARG A 61 -0.18 8.05 -7.41
N ARG A 62 -0.56 6.98 -6.70
CA ARG A 62 0.01 6.61 -5.40
C ARG A 62 0.26 5.11 -5.32
N TYR A 63 1.30 4.74 -4.58
CA TYR A 63 1.54 3.37 -4.18
C TYR A 63 0.80 3.10 -2.87
N LEU A 64 0.03 2.02 -2.83
CA LEU A 64 -0.80 1.60 -1.72
C LEU A 64 -0.37 0.19 -1.27
N ARG A 65 -0.16 0.03 0.02
CA ARG A 65 0.10 -1.26 0.65
C ARG A 65 -0.91 -1.48 1.77
N LEU A 66 -1.68 -2.55 1.63
CA LEU A 66 -2.74 -2.96 2.55
C LEU A 66 -2.28 -4.19 3.33
N ARG A 67 -2.30 -4.13 4.65
CA ARG A 67 -2.11 -5.34 5.47
C ARG A 67 -3.42 -6.10 5.58
N THR A 68 -3.47 -7.31 5.06
CA THR A 68 -4.54 -8.26 5.30
C THR A 68 -4.34 -8.91 6.68
N LYS A 69 -5.45 -9.18 7.38
CA LYS A 69 -5.42 -9.92 8.64
C LYS A 69 -5.11 -11.38 8.38
#